data_AF-A0A8D3BIS6-F1
#
_entry.id   AF-A0A8D3BIS6-F1
#
_cell.length_a   1.000
_cell.length_b   1.000
_cell.length_c   1.000
_cell.angle_alpha   90.00
_cell.angle_beta   90.00
_cell.angle_gamma   90.00
#
_symmetry.space_group_name_H-M   'P 1'
#
loop_
_entity.id
_entity.type
_entity.pdbx_description
1 polymer ?
#
loop_
_entity_poly.entity_id
_entity_poly.type
_entity_poly.pdbx_seq_one_letter_code
_entity_poly.pdbx_strand_id
1 'polypeptide(L)'
;MFSFIKAAVGGLTGICGAPGHRQGPLYSHLKVLASGLKTHEIPPDYSDVVLPEKPKLKFLNKVPNLKKAKKEMKKLSDIQGPAKAANTFTTGQYAIVAMGGGYLHWGHIEMIRLTINRKMDSRTTFARWRINSPYKPITRKGLGQRMGGGKGAIDHYVTPVRYGRLIVEVGGKVELGEVGHILTEIAKKLPFPAKVLSRESLVAMQKKQADMEQDNQNPWTFKKIVQGNMLGIRKVLSPFDLHNHGCFTGKFHLPGRV
;
A
#
# COMPACT_ATOMS: atom_id res chain seq x y z
N MET A 1 48.66 48.80 -7.05
CA MET A 1 48.17 49.49 -8.27
C MET A 1 47.58 48.43 -9.21
N PHE A 2 46.54 48.81 -9.98
CA PHE A 2 45.66 47.98 -10.81
C PHE A 2 44.54 47.26 -10.07
N SER A 3 43.27 47.33 -10.45
CA SER A 3 42.44 48.37 -11.10
C SER A 3 41.00 47.89 -10.86
N PHE A 4 40.13 48.74 -10.36
CA PHE A 4 38.70 48.48 -10.27
C PHE A 4 38.09 48.39 -11.67
N ILE A 5 37.37 47.32 -12.00
CA ILE A 5 36.38 47.33 -13.08
C ILE A 5 35.00 47.02 -12.50
N LYS A 6 34.22 48.09 -12.49
CA LYS A 6 32.79 48.20 -12.23
C LYS A 6 32.10 47.94 -13.57
N ALA A 7 31.17 46.99 -13.65
CA ALA A 7 30.26 46.86 -14.79
C ALA A 7 28.82 46.77 -14.28
N ALA A 8 28.00 47.67 -14.82
CA ALA A 8 26.67 48.00 -14.39
C ALA A 8 25.61 47.15 -15.11
N VAL A 9 24.47 47.01 -14.42
CA VAL A 9 23.08 47.09 -14.90
C VAL A 9 22.83 46.86 -16.39
N GLY A 10 22.06 45.83 -16.69
CA GLY A 10 21.36 45.67 -17.97
C GLY A 10 20.08 44.90 -17.77
N GLY A 11 19.02 45.60 -17.36
CA GLY A 11 17.65 45.08 -17.41
C GLY A 11 17.19 44.99 -18.86
N LEU A 12 16.63 43.84 -19.23
CA LEU A 12 15.87 43.65 -20.46
C LEU A 12 14.56 42.96 -20.10
N THR A 13 13.53 43.79 -19.96
CA THR A 13 12.13 43.40 -19.95
C THR A 13 11.74 42.96 -21.36
N GLY A 14 11.65 41.65 -21.59
CA GLY A 14 11.04 41.08 -22.79
C GLY A 14 9.60 40.67 -22.50
N ILE A 15 8.64 41.55 -22.84
CA ILE A 15 7.22 41.20 -22.94
C ILE A 15 7.03 40.54 -24.32
N CYS A 16 6.71 39.26 -24.33
CA CYS A 16 6.11 38.57 -25.48
C CYS A 16 5.04 37.63 -24.94
N GLY A 17 3.77 38.01 -25.13
CA GLY A 17 2.62 37.19 -24.81
C GLY A 17 2.05 36.53 -26.07
N ALA A 18 1.85 35.21 -26.02
CA ALA A 18 0.80 34.50 -26.75
C ALA A 18 0.49 33.17 -26.02
N PRO A 19 -0.75 32.64 -26.12
CA PRO A 19 -1.42 31.96 -25.01
C PRO A 19 -1.47 30.44 -25.14
N GLY A 20 -1.64 29.74 -24.00
CA GLY A 20 -2.23 28.40 -24.02
C GLY A 20 -1.35 27.23 -23.56
N HIS A 21 -0.67 27.35 -22.42
CA HIS A 21 -0.37 26.16 -21.62
C HIS A 21 -0.44 26.50 -20.13
N ARG A 22 -1.30 25.79 -19.41
CA ARG A 22 -1.49 25.94 -17.97
C ARG A 22 -0.16 25.68 -17.26
N GLN A 23 0.51 26.75 -16.87
CA GLN A 23 1.67 26.70 -16.00
C GLN A 23 1.19 26.20 -14.63
N GLY A 24 1.58 24.98 -14.24
CA GLY A 24 1.70 24.67 -12.82
C GLY A 24 2.84 25.50 -12.24
N PRO A 25 2.82 25.86 -10.95
CA PRO A 25 3.90 26.66 -10.38
C PRO A 25 5.17 25.82 -10.34
N LEU A 26 6.06 26.01 -11.31
CA LEU A 26 7.45 25.58 -11.23
C LEU A 26 8.13 26.48 -10.19
N TYR A 27 8.07 26.09 -8.92
CA TYR A 27 8.99 26.62 -7.91
C TYR A 27 10.40 26.08 -8.21
N SER A 28 11.06 26.62 -9.23
CA SER A 28 12.51 26.53 -9.37
C SER A 28 13.12 27.51 -8.38
N HIS A 29 13.16 27.13 -7.10
CA HIS A 29 13.89 27.88 -6.09
C HIS A 29 15.39 27.66 -6.35
N LEU A 30 16.06 28.66 -6.94
CA LEU A 30 17.51 28.78 -6.89
C LEU A 30 17.93 28.81 -5.42
N LYS A 31 18.33 27.65 -4.87
CA LYS A 31 18.92 27.56 -3.53
C LYS A 31 20.35 28.10 -3.61
N VAL A 32 20.50 29.42 -3.49
CA VAL A 32 21.81 30.04 -3.21
C VAL A 32 22.22 29.61 -1.81
N LEU A 33 23.10 28.63 -1.69
CA LEU A 33 23.67 28.20 -0.41
C LEU A 33 24.72 29.22 0.03
N ALA A 34 24.28 30.28 0.70
CA ALA A 34 25.18 31.15 1.45
C ALA A 34 25.55 30.47 2.78
N SER A 35 26.83 30.14 2.97
CA SER A 35 27.34 29.53 4.20
C SER A 35 26.97 30.37 5.42
N GLY A 36 26.25 29.78 6.38
CA GLY A 36 25.89 30.41 7.66
C GLY A 36 24.42 30.79 7.83
N LEU A 37 23.62 30.85 6.75
CA LEU A 37 22.17 31.07 6.84
C LEU A 37 21.42 29.74 6.85
N LYS A 38 20.60 29.51 7.89
CA LYS A 38 19.71 28.34 7.95
C LYS A 38 18.58 28.54 6.94
N THR A 39 18.52 27.70 5.92
CA THR A 39 17.37 27.65 5.00
C THR A 39 16.26 26.82 5.66
N HIS A 40 15.16 27.46 6.03
CA HIS A 40 13.96 26.77 6.50
C HIS A 40 13.08 26.38 5.33
N GLU A 41 12.58 25.15 5.34
CA GLU A 41 11.60 24.70 4.36
C GLU A 41 10.24 25.32 4.69
N ILE A 42 9.49 25.70 3.65
CA ILE A 42 8.13 26.22 3.81
C ILE A 42 7.24 25.04 4.25
N PRO A 43 6.50 25.17 5.36
CA PRO A 43 5.62 24.10 5.80
C PRO A 43 4.50 23.86 4.76
N PRO A 44 4.04 22.62 4.59
CA PRO A 44 2.97 22.31 3.66
C PRO A 44 1.65 22.96 4.09
N ASP A 45 0.89 23.46 3.11
CA ASP A 45 -0.45 24.00 3.34
C ASP A 45 -1.50 22.88 3.34
N TYR A 46 -2.44 22.98 4.29
CA TYR A 46 -3.54 22.03 4.51
C TYR A 46 -4.92 22.69 4.46
N SER A 47 -5.01 23.91 3.90
CA SER A 47 -6.26 24.65 3.72
C SER A 47 -7.32 23.85 2.97
N ASP A 48 -6.92 23.14 1.91
CA ASP A 48 -7.82 22.33 1.05
C ASP A 48 -8.28 20.99 1.67
N VAL A 49 -7.69 20.57 2.80
CA VAL A 49 -7.98 19.26 3.38
C VAL A 49 -9.22 19.32 4.28
N VAL A 50 -10.33 18.81 3.76
CA VAL A 50 -11.60 18.67 4.49
C VAL A 50 -11.65 17.32 5.23
N LEU A 51 -11.94 17.38 6.54
CA LEU A 51 -12.08 16.19 7.38
C LEU A 51 -13.52 15.66 7.38
N PRO A 52 -13.72 14.33 7.41
CA PRO A 52 -15.05 13.76 7.53
C PRO A 52 -15.60 13.91 8.96
N GLU A 53 -16.93 13.99 9.08
CA GLU A 53 -17.64 14.11 10.37
C GLU A 53 -17.22 13.03 11.40
N LYS A 54 -17.02 11.79 10.93
CA LYS A 54 -16.57 10.66 11.74
C LYS A 54 -15.15 10.26 11.36
N PRO A 55 -14.10 10.84 11.96
CA PRO A 55 -12.71 10.61 11.60
C PRO A 55 -12.16 9.26 12.09
N LYS A 56 -12.64 8.77 13.24
CA LYS A 56 -12.16 7.51 13.86
C LYS A 56 -12.55 6.27 13.05
N LEU A 57 -11.77 5.20 13.19
CA LEU A 57 -12.10 3.91 12.60
C LEU A 57 -13.36 3.32 13.24
N LYS A 58 -14.33 2.97 12.39
CA LYS A 58 -15.53 2.25 12.80
C LYS A 58 -15.19 0.87 13.35
N PHE A 59 -16.00 0.41 14.30
CA PHE A 59 -15.96 -0.97 14.76
C PHE A 59 -16.38 -1.93 13.62
N LEU A 60 -15.68 -3.06 13.50
CA LEU A 60 -16.04 -4.13 12.57
C LEU A 60 -16.47 -5.34 13.37
N ASN A 61 -17.66 -5.87 13.06
CA ASN A 61 -18.23 -7.01 13.78
C ASN A 61 -17.36 -8.27 13.60
N LYS A 62 -17.23 -9.05 14.68
CA LYS A 62 -16.50 -10.33 14.68
C LYS A 62 -17.17 -11.40 13.83
N VAL A 63 -18.50 -11.40 13.84
CA VAL A 63 -19.35 -12.36 13.14
C VAL A 63 -20.22 -11.57 12.15
N PRO A 64 -20.34 -12.03 10.89
CA PRO A 64 -21.23 -11.41 9.93
C PRO A 64 -22.70 -11.63 10.32
N ASN A 65 -23.56 -10.66 10.04
CA ASN A 65 -25.00 -10.80 10.29
C ASN A 65 -25.63 -11.67 9.20
N LEU A 66 -25.62 -12.99 9.40
CA LEU A 66 -26.18 -13.98 8.48
C LEU A 66 -27.38 -14.68 9.11
N LYS A 67 -28.50 -14.80 8.37
CA LYS A 67 -29.68 -15.55 8.82
C LYS A 67 -29.37 -17.04 9.06
N LYS A 68 -28.52 -17.64 8.22
CA LYS A 68 -28.05 -19.03 8.35
C LYS A 68 -26.55 -19.07 8.03
N ALA A 69 -25.73 -19.54 8.96
CA ALA A 69 -24.30 -19.68 8.76
C ALA A 69 -24.01 -20.88 7.85
N LYS A 70 -23.28 -20.66 6.74
CA LYS A 70 -22.90 -21.71 5.78
C LYS A 70 -21.44 -22.11 5.99
N LYS A 71 -21.16 -23.42 6.02
CA LYS A 71 -19.77 -23.93 6.06
C LYS A 71 -19.17 -23.87 4.65
N GLU A 72 -18.00 -23.25 4.50
CA GLU A 72 -17.33 -23.10 3.19
C GLU A 72 -16.00 -23.85 3.13
N MET A 73 -15.58 -24.27 1.93
CA MET A 73 -14.24 -24.81 1.73
C MET A 73 -13.16 -23.75 2.02
N LYS A 74 -11.99 -24.16 2.51
CA LYS A 74 -10.91 -23.23 2.89
C LYS A 74 -10.40 -22.34 1.76
N LYS A 75 -10.53 -22.75 0.48
CA LYS A 75 -10.14 -22.00 -0.74
C LYS A 75 -8.88 -21.13 -0.58
N LEU A 76 -7.70 -21.75 -0.71
CA LEU A 76 -6.41 -21.06 -0.49
C LEU A 76 -6.02 -20.07 -1.60
N SER A 77 -6.66 -20.14 -2.77
CA SER A 77 -6.46 -19.19 -3.88
C SER A 77 -6.79 -17.75 -3.51
N ASP A 78 -7.59 -17.54 -2.45
CA ASP A 78 -8.05 -16.21 -2.05
C ASP A 78 -6.92 -15.33 -1.50
N ILE A 79 -5.84 -15.93 -1.02
CA ILE A 79 -4.65 -15.23 -0.48
C ILE A 79 -3.45 -15.25 -1.44
N GLN A 80 -3.55 -15.96 -2.56
CA GLN A 80 -2.45 -16.13 -3.52
C GLN A 80 -2.47 -15.04 -4.59
N GLY A 81 -1.29 -14.58 -5.02
CA GLY A 81 -1.13 -13.61 -6.10
C GLY A 81 -1.48 -12.16 -5.73
N PRO A 82 -1.51 -11.26 -6.73
CA PRO A 82 -1.73 -9.83 -6.53
C PRO A 82 -3.19 -9.52 -6.21
N ALA A 83 -3.44 -8.45 -5.46
CA ALA A 83 -4.78 -7.98 -5.12
C ALA A 83 -5.53 -7.50 -6.36
N LYS A 84 -6.77 -7.98 -6.51
CA LYS A 84 -7.66 -7.59 -7.62
C LYS A 84 -8.39 -6.26 -7.38
N ALA A 85 -8.51 -5.86 -6.12
CA ALA A 85 -9.27 -4.68 -5.70
C ALA A 85 -8.68 -4.09 -4.41
N ALA A 86 -8.97 -2.81 -4.19
CA ALA A 86 -8.45 -2.01 -3.07
C ALA A 86 -6.91 -1.97 -3.01
N ASN A 87 -6.28 -1.81 -4.17
CA ASN A 87 -4.84 -1.63 -4.37
C ASN A 87 -4.46 -0.16 -4.63
N THR A 88 -5.43 0.71 -4.91
CA THR A 88 -5.25 2.16 -5.13
C THR A 88 -5.84 2.98 -4.00
N PHE A 89 -5.26 4.15 -3.72
CA PHE A 89 -5.76 5.09 -2.72
C PHE A 89 -7.13 5.65 -3.11
N THR A 90 -8.03 5.81 -2.15
CA THR A 90 -9.35 6.41 -2.38
C THR A 90 -9.43 7.81 -1.78
N THR A 91 -9.22 7.93 -0.47
CA THR A 91 -9.39 9.22 0.22
C THR A 91 -8.12 9.60 0.99
N GLY A 92 -7.46 8.63 1.62
CA GLY A 92 -6.25 8.88 2.42
C GLY A 92 -5.02 9.26 1.61
N GLN A 93 -4.02 9.78 2.31
CA GLN A 93 -2.67 10.10 1.79
C GLN A 93 -1.68 8.95 2.07
N TYR A 94 -1.86 8.28 3.22
CA TYR A 94 -1.00 7.20 3.70
C TYR A 94 -1.81 5.94 3.92
N ALA A 95 -1.15 4.78 3.80
CA ALA A 95 -1.80 3.51 4.05
C ALA A 95 -0.84 2.42 4.47
N ILE A 96 -1.41 1.39 5.10
CA ILE A 96 -0.72 0.13 5.33
C ILE A 96 -1.04 -0.80 4.16
N VAL A 97 -0.01 -1.13 3.37
CA VAL A 97 -0.08 -2.04 2.22
C VAL A 97 0.42 -3.41 2.61
N ALA A 98 -0.35 -4.44 2.28
CA ALA A 98 0.04 -5.83 2.46
C ALA A 98 1.11 -6.22 1.45
N MET A 99 2.33 -6.54 1.90
CA MET A 99 3.43 -7.06 1.09
C MET A 99 3.44 -8.60 1.05
N GLY A 100 2.34 -9.25 1.45
CA GLY A 100 2.12 -10.68 1.34
C GLY A 100 0.65 -11.03 1.54
N GLY A 101 0.29 -12.28 1.25
CA GLY A 101 -1.04 -12.82 1.46
C GLY A 101 -1.24 -13.41 2.86
N GLY A 102 -2.47 -13.38 3.36
CA GLY A 102 -2.80 -13.98 4.65
C GLY A 102 -4.25 -13.77 5.08
N TYR A 103 -4.57 -14.25 6.28
CA TYR A 103 -5.88 -14.08 6.90
C TYR A 103 -5.81 -13.07 8.04
N LEU A 104 -6.71 -12.09 8.02
CA LEU A 104 -6.93 -11.20 9.15
C LEU A 104 -8.06 -11.76 10.02
N HIS A 105 -7.71 -12.12 11.25
CA HIS A 105 -8.67 -12.45 12.30
C HIS A 105 -9.21 -11.16 12.91
N TRP A 106 -10.37 -11.26 13.57
CA TRP A 106 -10.98 -10.11 14.23
C TRP A 106 -10.06 -9.43 15.25
N GLY A 107 -9.25 -10.19 16.00
CA GLY A 107 -8.29 -9.62 16.95
C GLY A 107 -7.25 -8.71 16.29
N HIS A 108 -6.81 -9.01 15.06
CA HIS A 108 -5.89 -8.14 14.32
C HIS A 108 -6.59 -6.82 13.93
N ILE A 109 -7.84 -6.91 13.47
CA ILE A 109 -8.65 -5.75 13.09
C ILE A 109 -8.88 -4.84 14.31
N GLU A 110 -9.22 -5.42 15.45
CA GLU A 110 -9.46 -4.68 16.68
C GLU A 110 -8.18 -4.06 17.23
N MET A 111 -7.05 -4.77 17.15
CA MET A 111 -5.73 -4.23 17.50
C MET A 111 -5.38 -2.99 16.66
N ILE A 112 -5.59 -3.06 15.35
CA ILE A 112 -5.38 -1.91 14.43
C ILE A 112 -6.28 -0.75 14.84
N ARG A 113 -7.59 -1.02 15.04
CA ARG A 113 -8.59 -0.02 15.41
C ARG A 113 -8.22 0.72 16.69
N LEU A 114 -7.89 -0.04 17.74
CA LEU A 114 -7.55 0.49 19.05
C LEU A 114 -6.25 1.30 19.01
N THR A 115 -5.22 0.79 18.31
CA THR A 115 -3.93 1.49 18.19
C THR A 115 -4.10 2.83 17.50
N ILE A 116 -4.81 2.86 16.37
CA ILE A 116 -5.09 4.09 15.61
C ILE A 116 -5.93 5.06 16.44
N ASN A 117 -7.07 4.62 16.96
CA ASN A 117 -7.99 5.50 17.67
C ASN A 117 -7.43 6.04 19.00
N ARG A 118 -6.41 5.37 19.58
CA ARG A 118 -5.73 5.81 20.80
C ARG A 118 -4.60 6.80 20.51
N LYS A 119 -3.85 6.59 19.41
CA LYS A 119 -2.63 7.36 19.12
C LYS A 119 -2.83 8.50 18.12
N MET A 120 -3.89 8.47 17.31
CA MET A 120 -4.14 9.49 16.29
C MET A 120 -5.14 10.54 16.75
N ASP A 121 -4.82 11.80 16.50
CA ASP A 121 -5.68 12.93 16.81
C ASP A 121 -6.84 13.03 15.83
N SER A 122 -8.05 12.86 16.36
CA SER A 122 -9.28 12.86 15.56
C SER A 122 -9.65 14.22 15.01
N ARG A 123 -9.04 15.31 15.51
CA ARG A 123 -9.27 16.67 15.04
C ARG A 123 -8.49 17.03 13.79
N THR A 124 -7.36 16.34 13.54
CA THR A 124 -6.44 16.61 12.43
C THR A 124 -6.41 15.48 11.42
N THR A 125 -6.65 14.25 11.86
CA THR A 125 -6.59 13.04 11.04
C THR A 125 -7.92 12.32 10.94
N PHE A 126 -8.07 11.54 9.87
CA PHE A 126 -9.10 10.52 9.73
C PHE A 126 -8.49 9.21 9.25
N ALA A 127 -9.15 8.11 9.62
CA ALA A 127 -8.77 6.77 9.19
C ALA A 127 -9.97 6.01 8.63
N ARG A 128 -9.72 5.20 7.60
CA ARG A 128 -10.74 4.42 6.89
C ARG A 128 -10.28 2.99 6.64
N TRP A 129 -11.20 2.05 6.83
CA TRP A 129 -10.99 0.66 6.45
C TRP A 129 -11.05 0.50 4.94
N ARG A 130 -10.06 -0.21 4.38
CA ARG A 130 -10.09 -0.73 3.00
C ARG A 130 -10.37 -2.23 2.96
N ILE A 131 -10.57 -2.84 4.12
CA ILE A 131 -10.98 -4.24 4.29
C ILE A 131 -12.42 -4.34 4.79
N ASN A 132 -13.03 -5.48 4.49
CA ASN A 132 -14.35 -5.82 4.99
C ASN A 132 -14.23 -6.50 6.37
N SER A 133 -15.33 -6.48 7.12
CA SER A 133 -15.47 -7.31 8.32
C SER A 133 -15.20 -8.79 7.99
N PRO A 134 -14.71 -9.58 8.95
CA PRO A 134 -14.52 -11.02 8.77
C PRO A 134 -15.79 -11.70 8.26
N TYR A 135 -15.68 -12.39 7.13
CA TYR A 135 -16.82 -13.00 6.45
C TYR A 135 -16.57 -14.47 6.07
N LYS A 136 -15.32 -14.89 5.93
CA LYS A 136 -14.98 -16.25 5.52
C LYS A 136 -14.98 -17.19 6.74
N PRO A 137 -15.84 -18.22 6.79
CA PRO A 137 -15.95 -19.09 7.95
C PRO A 137 -14.79 -20.10 8.00
N ILE A 138 -14.15 -20.21 9.17
CA ILE A 138 -13.14 -21.23 9.46
C ILE A 138 -13.76 -22.26 10.37
N THR A 139 -13.80 -23.51 9.91
CA THR A 139 -14.31 -24.64 10.70
C THR A 139 -13.20 -25.35 11.45
N ARG A 140 -13.47 -25.73 12.70
CA ARG A 140 -12.56 -26.52 13.54
C ARG A 140 -13.33 -27.71 14.13
N LYS A 141 -12.68 -28.88 14.20
CA LYS A 141 -13.20 -30.03 14.95
C LYS A 141 -12.79 -29.92 16.42
N GLY A 142 -13.57 -30.51 17.31
CA GLY A 142 -13.20 -30.61 18.72
C GLY A 142 -11.85 -31.32 18.89
N LEU A 143 -11.09 -30.90 19.91
CA LEU A 143 -9.83 -31.53 20.24
C LEU A 143 -10.07 -33.00 20.66
N GLY A 144 -9.22 -33.93 20.22
CA GLY A 144 -9.34 -35.36 20.56
C GLY A 144 -10.29 -36.18 19.68
N GLN A 145 -10.98 -35.57 18.71
CA GLN A 145 -11.85 -36.29 17.78
C GLN A 145 -11.07 -37.02 16.68
N ARG A 146 -11.54 -38.21 16.27
CA ARG A 146 -10.95 -38.96 15.15
C ARG A 146 -11.22 -38.30 13.79
N MET A 147 -10.48 -38.73 12.77
CA MET A 147 -10.74 -38.36 11.38
C MET A 147 -12.08 -38.95 10.90
N GLY A 148 -12.75 -38.32 9.92
CA GLY A 148 -14.11 -38.70 9.50
C GLY A 148 -15.22 -37.97 10.26
N GLY A 149 -16.46 -38.48 10.25
CA GLY A 149 -17.58 -37.87 11.00
C GLY A 149 -18.04 -36.48 10.51
N GLY A 150 -17.75 -36.16 9.24
CA GLY A 150 -18.16 -34.90 8.62
C GLY A 150 -17.32 -33.68 9.03
N LYS A 151 -17.85 -32.49 8.72
CA LYS A 151 -17.15 -31.20 8.89
C LYS A 151 -17.51 -30.55 10.23
N GLY A 152 -16.50 -30.07 10.95
CA GLY A 152 -16.65 -29.40 12.24
C GLY A 152 -17.53 -28.14 12.21
N ALA A 153 -17.81 -27.60 13.39
CA ALA A 153 -18.52 -26.33 13.56
C ALA A 153 -17.66 -25.15 13.08
N ILE A 154 -18.31 -24.02 12.80
CA ILE A 154 -17.61 -22.75 12.48
C ILE A 154 -17.08 -22.20 13.80
N ASP A 155 -15.76 -21.98 13.86
CA ASP A 155 -15.06 -21.49 15.05
C ASP A 155 -14.98 -19.96 15.03
N HIS A 156 -14.51 -19.40 13.91
CA HIS A 156 -14.40 -17.96 13.72
C HIS A 156 -14.45 -17.59 12.23
N TYR A 157 -14.53 -16.28 11.98
CA TYR A 157 -14.48 -15.71 10.64
C TYR A 157 -13.17 -14.97 10.42
N VAL A 158 -12.71 -14.95 9.16
CA VAL A 158 -11.51 -14.24 8.75
C VAL A 158 -11.77 -13.41 7.49
N THR A 159 -10.89 -12.43 7.26
CA THR A 159 -10.83 -11.67 6.00
C THR A 159 -9.56 -12.09 5.24
N PRO A 160 -9.67 -12.70 4.04
CA PRO A 160 -8.51 -12.97 3.19
C PRO A 160 -7.92 -11.66 2.63
N VAL A 161 -6.60 -11.59 2.61
CA VAL A 161 -5.83 -10.47 2.07
C VAL A 161 -4.81 -11.00 1.07
N ARG A 162 -4.67 -10.31 -0.07
CA ARG A 162 -3.70 -10.57 -1.14
C ARG A 162 -2.61 -9.50 -1.14
N TYR A 163 -1.51 -9.78 -1.81
CA TYR A 163 -0.41 -8.83 -1.98
C TYR A 163 -0.85 -7.54 -2.67
N GLY A 164 -0.37 -6.39 -2.20
CA GLY A 164 -0.69 -5.07 -2.74
C GLY A 164 -2.05 -4.52 -2.29
N ARG A 165 -2.78 -5.22 -1.41
CA ARG A 165 -4.04 -4.71 -0.86
C ARG A 165 -3.77 -3.67 0.25
N LEU A 166 -4.45 -2.54 0.18
CA LEU A 166 -4.51 -1.54 1.24
C LEU A 166 -5.42 -2.04 2.36
N ILE A 167 -4.94 -1.98 3.61
CA ILE A 167 -5.68 -2.45 4.79
C ILE A 167 -6.43 -1.30 5.45
N VAL A 168 -5.68 -0.25 5.77
CA VAL A 168 -6.17 1.01 6.35
C VAL A 168 -5.59 2.16 5.56
N GLU A 169 -6.44 3.13 5.29
CA GLU A 169 -6.04 4.45 4.82
C GLU A 169 -6.11 5.46 5.95
N VAL A 170 -5.14 6.36 5.98
CA VAL A 170 -5.09 7.52 6.87
C VAL A 170 -4.87 8.76 6.02
N GLY A 171 -5.54 9.85 6.36
CA GLY A 171 -5.34 11.15 5.75
C GLY A 171 -5.71 12.25 6.72
N GLY A 172 -5.49 13.49 6.31
CA GLY A 172 -5.80 14.67 7.10
C GLY A 172 -4.72 15.73 6.95
N LYS A 173 -4.63 16.61 7.93
CA LYS A 173 -3.67 17.71 7.96
C LYS A 173 -2.34 17.26 8.57
N VAL A 174 -1.72 16.22 7.99
CA VAL A 174 -0.61 15.50 8.64
C VAL A 174 0.45 15.02 7.65
N GLU A 175 1.70 15.07 8.11
CA GLU A 175 2.88 14.54 7.44
C GLU A 175 3.20 13.09 7.81
N LEU A 176 4.00 12.43 6.98
CA LEU A 176 4.41 11.05 7.22
C LEU A 176 5.22 10.89 8.52
N GLY A 177 5.95 11.92 8.96
CA GLY A 177 6.75 11.88 10.19
C GLY A 177 5.90 11.64 11.44
N GLU A 178 4.72 12.24 11.53
CA GLU A 178 3.83 12.14 12.69
C GLU A 178 3.12 10.78 12.75
N VAL A 179 2.66 10.27 11.61
CA VAL A 179 1.82 9.06 11.55
C VAL A 179 2.62 7.79 11.25
N GLY A 180 3.80 7.93 10.65
CA GLY A 180 4.61 6.82 10.14
C GLY A 180 4.99 5.81 11.20
N HIS A 181 5.37 6.27 12.41
CA HIS A 181 5.75 5.38 13.51
C HIS A 181 4.57 4.54 14.00
N ILE A 182 3.36 5.12 14.09
CA ILE A 182 2.12 4.43 14.50
C ILE A 182 1.77 3.34 13.48
N LEU A 183 1.76 3.70 12.19
CA LEU A 183 1.44 2.75 11.11
C LEU A 183 2.50 1.64 11.01
N THR A 184 3.77 1.96 11.27
CA THR A 184 4.86 0.98 11.26
C THR A 184 4.73 -0.01 12.42
N GLU A 185 4.36 0.46 13.61
CA GLU A 185 4.07 -0.41 14.76
C GLU A 185 2.95 -1.40 14.41
N ILE A 186 1.89 -0.92 13.78
CA ILE A 186 0.78 -1.77 13.35
C ILE A 186 1.24 -2.78 12.30
N ALA A 187 2.00 -2.34 11.30
CA ALA A 187 2.51 -3.19 10.22
C ALA A 187 3.36 -4.35 10.77
N LYS A 188 4.16 -4.12 11.82
CA LYS A 188 4.96 -5.17 12.49
C LYS A 188 4.12 -6.22 13.21
N LYS A 189 2.91 -5.87 13.66
CA LYS A 189 1.99 -6.78 14.37
C LYS A 189 1.08 -7.59 13.43
N LEU A 190 1.12 -7.33 12.11
CA LEU A 190 0.32 -8.06 11.14
C LEU A 190 0.87 -9.47 10.88
N PRO A 191 0.02 -10.45 10.54
CA PRO A 191 0.43 -11.84 10.31
C PRO A 191 1.16 -12.05 8.96
N PHE A 192 1.39 -10.99 8.20
CA PHE A 192 2.09 -10.99 6.93
C PHE A 192 2.93 -9.72 6.80
N PRO A 193 3.99 -9.73 5.96
CA PRO A 193 4.80 -8.55 5.73
C PRO A 193 3.93 -7.39 5.23
N ALA A 194 4.06 -6.22 5.84
CA ALA A 194 3.34 -5.03 5.46
C ALA A 194 4.27 -3.82 5.48
N LYS A 195 3.97 -2.83 4.65
CA LYS A 195 4.72 -1.57 4.56
C LYS A 195 3.78 -0.39 4.62
N VAL A 196 4.24 0.68 5.24
CA VAL A 196 3.57 1.98 5.22
C VAL A 196 3.99 2.67 3.93
N LEU A 197 3.02 3.13 3.14
CA LEU A 197 3.27 3.82 1.88
C LEU A 197 2.43 5.09 1.80
N SER A 198 3.02 6.16 1.28
CA SER A 198 2.29 7.32 0.75
C SER A 198 1.86 7.07 -0.70
N ARG A 199 0.99 7.92 -1.24
CA ARG A 199 0.63 7.90 -2.67
C ARG A 199 1.86 7.93 -3.56
N GLU A 200 2.76 8.87 -3.31
CA GLU A 200 4.01 9.03 -4.05
C GLU A 200 4.92 7.82 -3.89
N SER A 201 5.08 7.30 -2.67
CA SER A 201 5.90 6.12 -2.41
C SER A 201 5.36 4.88 -3.14
N LEU A 202 4.04 4.74 -3.26
CA LEU A 202 3.43 3.64 -4.00
C LEU A 202 3.70 3.75 -5.51
N VAL A 203 3.56 4.95 -6.07
CA VAL A 203 3.89 5.21 -7.48
C VAL A 203 5.38 5.00 -7.74
N ALA A 204 6.24 5.49 -6.86
CA ALA A 204 7.68 5.28 -6.96
C ALA A 204 8.06 3.79 -6.88
N MET A 205 7.40 3.02 -6.01
CA MET A 205 7.60 1.56 -5.93
C MET A 205 7.18 0.85 -7.23
N GLN A 206 6.05 1.23 -7.81
CA GLN A 206 5.57 0.67 -9.08
C GLN A 206 6.49 1.05 -10.24
N LYS A 207 6.90 2.32 -10.31
CA LYS A 207 7.86 2.82 -11.30
C LYS A 207 9.18 2.07 -11.20
N LYS A 208 9.74 1.92 -10.00
CA LYS A 208 10.97 1.15 -9.77
C LYS A 208 10.86 -0.28 -10.29
N GLN A 209 9.72 -0.94 -10.09
CA GLN A 209 9.51 -2.29 -10.60
C GLN A 209 9.46 -2.32 -12.14
N ALA A 210 8.80 -1.33 -12.77
CA ALA A 210 8.75 -1.21 -14.22
C ALA A 210 10.13 -0.90 -14.82
N ASP A 211 10.89 0.00 -14.19
CA ASP A 211 12.26 0.35 -14.58
C ASP A 211 13.15 -0.92 -14.49
N MET A 212 13.04 -1.72 -13.42
CA MET A 212 13.76 -3.00 -13.31
C MET A 212 13.40 -4.01 -14.40
N GLU A 213 12.14 -4.05 -14.85
CA GLU A 213 11.71 -4.93 -15.95
C GLU A 213 12.24 -4.43 -17.30
N GLN A 214 12.24 -3.12 -17.52
CA GLN A 214 12.72 -2.48 -18.74
C GLN A 214 14.25 -2.56 -18.88
N ASP A 215 14.98 -2.36 -17.79
CA ASP A 215 16.45 -2.35 -17.76
C ASP A 215 17.06 -3.75 -17.68
N ASN A 216 16.23 -4.80 -17.68
CA ASN A 216 16.67 -6.19 -17.58
C ASN A 216 17.51 -6.60 -18.81
N GLN A 217 18.81 -6.72 -18.61
CA GLN A 217 19.76 -7.14 -19.65
C GLN A 217 19.65 -8.62 -20.03
N ASN A 218 19.03 -9.45 -19.17
CA ASN A 218 18.91 -10.88 -19.44
C ASN A 218 17.85 -11.13 -20.53
N PRO A 219 18.22 -11.71 -21.69
CA PRO A 219 17.27 -11.99 -22.77
C PRO A 219 16.25 -13.08 -22.40
N TRP A 220 16.50 -13.83 -21.32
CA TRP A 220 15.68 -14.93 -20.83
C TRP A 220 14.85 -14.51 -19.62
N THR A 221 13.64 -14.02 -19.88
CA THR A 221 12.67 -13.73 -18.81
C THR A 221 11.84 -14.95 -18.47
N PHE A 222 11.42 -15.06 -17.20
CA PHE A 222 10.55 -16.15 -16.77
C PHE A 222 9.26 -16.19 -17.58
N LYS A 223 8.65 -15.03 -17.84
CA LYS A 223 7.45 -14.88 -18.66
C LYS A 223 7.64 -15.51 -20.05
N LYS A 224 8.74 -15.21 -20.74
CA LYS A 224 9.03 -15.74 -22.09
C LYS A 224 9.21 -17.25 -22.08
N ILE A 225 9.99 -17.78 -21.15
CA ILE A 225 10.26 -19.22 -20.99
C ILE A 225 8.95 -20.00 -20.78
N VAL A 226 8.11 -19.51 -19.88
CA VAL A 226 6.84 -20.17 -19.52
C VAL A 226 5.80 -20.04 -20.64
N GLN A 227 5.70 -18.88 -21.29
CA GLN A 227 4.80 -18.69 -22.43
C GLN A 227 5.20 -19.55 -23.64
N GLY A 228 6.50 -19.71 -23.90
CA GLY A 228 7.00 -20.59 -24.96
C GLY A 228 6.99 -22.09 -24.61
N ASN A 229 6.66 -22.46 -23.36
CA ASN A 229 6.83 -23.82 -22.83
C ASN A 229 8.24 -24.39 -23.15
N MET A 230 9.27 -23.55 -23.03
CA MET A 230 10.63 -23.95 -23.35
C MET A 230 11.07 -25.10 -22.43
N LEU A 231 11.78 -26.08 -22.99
CA LEU A 231 12.24 -27.28 -22.28
C LEU A 231 11.10 -28.09 -21.62
N GLY A 232 9.85 -27.89 -22.02
CA GLY A 232 8.70 -28.55 -21.40
C GLY A 232 8.43 -28.15 -19.94
N ILE A 233 8.89 -26.96 -19.53
CA ILE A 233 8.85 -26.51 -18.12
C ILE A 233 7.42 -26.45 -17.53
N ARG A 234 6.37 -26.35 -18.36
CA ARG A 234 4.98 -26.36 -17.87
C ARG A 234 4.58 -27.66 -17.18
N LYS A 235 5.33 -28.76 -17.38
CA LYS A 235 5.12 -30.02 -16.64
C LYS A 235 5.31 -29.86 -15.13
N VAL A 236 6.19 -28.94 -14.71
CA VAL A 236 6.51 -28.71 -13.29
C VAL A 236 5.88 -27.45 -12.71
N LEU A 237 5.45 -26.51 -13.55
CA LEU A 237 4.89 -25.24 -13.12
C LEU A 237 3.38 -25.27 -12.89
N SER A 238 2.91 -24.35 -12.07
CA SER A 238 1.48 -24.15 -11.86
C SER A 238 0.86 -23.33 -12.99
N PRO A 239 -0.42 -23.55 -13.36
CA PRO A 239 -1.15 -22.64 -14.24
C PRO A 239 -1.16 -21.19 -13.74
N PHE A 240 -1.08 -20.96 -12.42
CA PHE A 240 -1.01 -19.61 -11.85
C PHE A 240 0.30 -18.88 -12.19
N ASP A 241 1.39 -19.60 -12.46
CA ASP A 241 2.69 -19.00 -12.76
C ASP A 241 2.70 -18.34 -14.15
N LEU A 242 1.83 -18.76 -15.06
CA LEU A 242 1.63 -18.10 -16.35
C LEU A 242 1.14 -16.65 -16.19
N HIS A 243 0.26 -16.42 -15.20
CA HIS A 243 -0.31 -15.10 -14.91
C HIS A 243 0.57 -14.26 -13.99
N ASN A 244 1.25 -14.90 -13.04
CA ASN A 244 2.02 -14.23 -11.99
C ASN A 244 3.49 -14.03 -12.34
N HIS A 245 3.94 -14.55 -13.49
CA HIS A 245 5.30 -14.40 -14.03
C HIS A 245 6.41 -14.79 -13.04
N GLY A 246 6.12 -15.71 -12.12
CA GLY A 246 7.08 -16.21 -11.13
C GLY A 246 7.32 -15.26 -9.95
N CYS A 247 6.70 -14.08 -9.91
CA CYS A 247 6.85 -13.11 -8.81
C CYS A 247 6.22 -13.56 -7.49
N PHE A 248 5.45 -14.64 -7.52
CA PHE A 248 4.72 -15.17 -6.37
C PHE A 248 5.08 -16.63 -6.11
N THR A 249 5.14 -16.99 -4.83
CA THR A 249 5.24 -18.38 -4.39
C THR A 249 4.23 -18.59 -3.26
N GLY A 250 3.09 -19.19 -3.60
CA GLY A 250 1.95 -19.29 -2.70
C GLY A 250 1.44 -17.91 -2.25
N LYS A 251 1.64 -17.57 -0.97
CA LYS A 251 1.22 -16.29 -0.38
C LYS A 251 2.33 -15.22 -0.39
N PHE A 252 3.57 -15.58 -0.71
CA PHE A 252 4.71 -14.68 -0.65
C PHE A 252 4.94 -13.99 -2.00
N HIS A 253 5.41 -12.76 -1.94
CA HIS A 253 5.83 -11.96 -3.09
C HIS A 253 7.34 -11.78 -3.09
N LEU A 254 7.95 -11.92 -4.26
CA LEU A 254 9.39 -11.79 -4.48
C LEU A 254 9.67 -10.46 -5.21
N PRO A 255 10.05 -9.38 -4.49
CA PRO A 255 10.22 -8.06 -5.10
C PRO A 255 11.46 -7.93 -5.99
N GLY A 256 12.46 -8.79 -5.84
CA GLY A 256 13.65 -8.79 -6.69
C GLY A 256 13.50 -9.52 -8.02
N ARG A 257 12.30 -10.04 -8.33
CA ARG A 257 12.07 -10.86 -9.52
C ARG A 257 11.43 -10.03 -10.63
N VAL A 258 12.02 -10.11 -11.82
CA VAL A 258 11.59 -9.49 -13.09
C VAL A 258 11.69 -10.51 -14.23
#